data_AF-A0A318S6A4-F1
#
_entry.id   AF-A0A318S6A4-F1
#
_cell.length_a   1.000
_cell.length_b   1.000
_cell.length_c   1.000
_cell.angle_alpha   90.00
_cell.angle_beta   90.00
_cell.angle_gamma   90.00
#
_symmetry.space_group_name_H-M   'P 1'
#
loop_
_entity.id
_entity.type
_entity.pdbx_description
1 polymer ?
#
loop_
_entity_poly.entity_id
_entity_poly.type
_entity_poly.pdbx_seq_one_letter_code
_entity_poly.pdbx_strand_id
1 'polypeptide(L)'
;MRFLLSAVVALSTSALASSYFPSAPGTTWKLSNGEVQKLLQSSTLRGVKITPLQHTVSGKLVSEDLLEFRGNAVFLRGTRQNGRLTWYDTPLTIYPGSPLSPGQTWSSSAAGITLASRVMGTEPVTTSAGRFNALVIRNDVKTASGASSTTYSYFVPGVGTVRYMSGNGSVVDLTR
;
A
#
# COMPACT_ATOMS: atom_id res chain seq x y z
N MET A 1 -3.30 52.90 24.78
CA MET A 1 -2.49 51.81 24.19
C MET A 1 -3.40 50.93 23.35
N ARG A 2 -3.31 51.03 22.02
CA ARG A 2 -4.13 50.25 21.07
C ARG A 2 -3.41 48.92 20.80
N PHE A 3 -3.97 47.81 21.28
CA PHE A 3 -3.52 46.47 20.92
C PHE A 3 -4.03 46.13 19.52
N LEU A 4 -3.11 46.05 18.55
CA LEU A 4 -3.37 45.55 17.20
C LEU A 4 -3.38 44.03 17.23
N LEU A 5 -4.54 43.44 16.94
CA LEU A 5 -4.73 42.02 16.64
C LEU A 5 -4.00 41.67 15.34
N SER A 6 -2.95 40.85 15.40
CA SER A 6 -2.38 40.20 14.22
C SER A 6 -3.21 38.97 13.87
N ALA A 7 -3.92 39.03 12.74
CA ALA A 7 -4.68 37.92 12.18
C ALA A 7 -3.74 36.82 11.67
N VAL A 8 -3.90 35.61 12.18
CA VAL A 8 -3.27 34.40 11.64
C VAL A 8 -4.07 33.97 10.42
N VAL A 9 -3.50 34.13 9.22
CA VAL A 9 -4.03 33.53 7.99
C VAL A 9 -3.64 32.05 8.01
N ALA A 10 -4.57 31.20 8.45
CA ALA A 10 -4.44 29.76 8.29
C ALA A 10 -4.69 29.39 6.81
N LEU A 11 -3.62 29.12 6.07
CA LEU A 11 -3.73 28.41 4.80
C LEU A 11 -4.09 26.94 5.10
N SER A 12 -5.38 26.63 5.07
CA SER A 12 -5.86 25.26 5.05
C SER A 12 -5.54 24.67 3.68
N THR A 13 -4.48 23.88 3.57
CA THR A 13 -4.28 22.99 2.43
C THR A 13 -5.42 21.97 2.42
N SER A 14 -6.21 21.98 1.35
CA SER A 14 -7.26 20.99 1.08
C SER A 14 -6.64 19.59 1.07
N ALA A 15 -6.74 18.86 2.17
CA ALA A 15 -6.58 17.43 2.15
C ALA A 15 -7.73 16.89 1.31
N LEU A 16 -7.46 16.51 0.06
CA LEU A 16 -8.33 15.62 -0.69
C LEU A 16 -8.71 14.49 0.27
N ALA A 17 -10.01 14.25 0.45
CA ALA A 17 -10.50 13.18 1.30
C ALA A 17 -9.94 11.86 0.77
N SER A 18 -8.79 11.46 1.29
CA SER A 18 -8.09 10.27 0.84
C SER A 18 -8.86 9.10 1.42
N SER A 19 -9.37 8.23 0.54
CA SER A 19 -9.99 6.97 0.96
C SER A 19 -9.04 6.22 1.90
N TYR A 20 -9.60 5.51 2.90
CA TYR A 20 -8.80 4.80 3.90
C TYR A 20 -7.63 4.04 3.27
N PHE A 21 -7.91 3.33 2.17
CA PHE A 21 -6.92 2.83 1.22
C PHE A 21 -6.82 3.79 0.04
N PRO A 22 -5.67 4.45 -0.22
CA PRO A 22 -5.52 5.32 -1.37
C PRO A 22 -5.78 4.58 -2.68
N SER A 23 -6.69 5.13 -3.50
CA SER A 23 -7.17 4.48 -4.72
C SER A 23 -7.24 5.41 -5.94
N ALA A 24 -6.91 6.70 -5.75
CA ALA A 24 -6.99 7.68 -6.81
C ALA A 24 -5.90 7.44 -7.88
N PRO A 25 -6.26 7.41 -9.18
CA PRO A 25 -5.28 7.39 -10.25
C PRO A 25 -4.31 8.57 -10.15
N GLY A 26 -3.03 8.32 -10.41
CA GLY A 26 -1.97 9.32 -10.30
C GLY A 26 -1.33 9.42 -8.90
N THR A 27 -1.94 8.84 -7.86
CA THR A 27 -1.27 8.72 -6.56
C THR A 27 0.06 7.99 -6.73
N THR A 28 1.11 8.60 -6.18
CA THR A 28 2.50 8.18 -6.39
C THR A 28 3.22 8.18 -5.05
N TRP A 29 4.00 7.13 -4.79
CA TRP A 29 4.89 7.01 -3.64
C TRP A 29 6.32 6.83 -4.13
N LYS A 30 7.24 7.61 -3.58
CA LYS A 30 8.68 7.44 -3.83
C LYS A 30 9.35 6.83 -2.61
N LEU A 31 10.09 5.76 -2.81
CA LEU A 31 10.71 4.99 -1.74
C LEU A 31 12.24 5.21 -1.69
N SER A 32 12.83 5.03 -0.52
CA SER A 32 14.25 5.29 -0.25
C SER A 32 15.21 4.39 -1.03
N ASN A 33 14.74 3.24 -1.52
CA ASN A 33 15.49 2.34 -2.40
C ASN A 33 15.46 2.79 -3.88
N GLY A 34 14.87 3.94 -4.19
CA GLY A 34 14.70 4.45 -5.55
C GLY A 34 13.51 3.87 -6.31
N GLU A 35 12.69 3.04 -5.66
CA GLU A 35 11.42 2.58 -6.23
C GLU A 35 10.39 3.73 -6.26
N VAL A 36 9.65 3.82 -7.35
CA VAL A 36 8.47 4.66 -7.46
C VAL A 36 7.26 3.79 -7.75
N GLN A 37 6.28 3.86 -6.85
CA GLN A 37 4.99 3.20 -6.96
C GLN A 37 3.95 4.20 -7.48
N LYS A 38 3.16 3.84 -8.49
CA LYS A 38 2.16 4.76 -9.07
C LYS A 38 0.87 4.03 -9.42
N LEU A 39 -0.26 4.52 -8.93
CA LEU A 39 -1.57 4.08 -9.37
C LEU A 39 -1.88 4.65 -10.75
N LEU A 40 -2.24 3.77 -11.68
CA LEU A 40 -2.70 4.16 -13.02
C LEU A 40 -4.21 4.33 -13.07
N GLN A 41 -4.70 4.77 -14.23
CA GLN A 41 -6.13 4.77 -14.51
C GLN A 41 -6.69 3.36 -14.43
N SER A 42 -7.89 3.23 -13.84
CA SER A 42 -8.58 1.95 -13.83
C SER A 42 -8.92 1.51 -15.25
N SER A 43 -8.83 0.22 -15.52
CA SER A 43 -9.27 -0.40 -16.77
C SER A 43 -10.05 -1.67 -16.48
N THR A 44 -10.74 -2.21 -17.47
CA THR A 44 -11.40 -3.51 -17.35
C THR A 44 -10.54 -4.57 -18.00
N LEU A 45 -10.21 -5.63 -17.25
CA LEU A 45 -9.50 -6.80 -17.76
C LEU A 45 -10.28 -8.04 -17.35
N ARG A 46 -10.62 -8.89 -18.33
CA ARG A 46 -11.41 -10.12 -18.10
C ARG A 46 -12.71 -9.85 -17.33
N GLY A 47 -13.39 -8.74 -17.63
CA GLY A 47 -14.63 -8.34 -16.98
C GLY A 47 -14.49 -7.75 -15.57
N VAL A 48 -13.26 -7.63 -15.04
CA VAL A 48 -13.00 -7.06 -13.71
C VAL A 48 -12.39 -5.66 -13.86
N LYS A 49 -12.93 -4.68 -13.14
CA LYS A 49 -12.32 -3.36 -13.01
C LYS A 49 -11.08 -3.46 -12.12
N ILE A 50 -9.92 -3.15 -12.70
CA ILE A 50 -8.63 -3.17 -12.01
C ILE A 50 -7.96 -1.80 -12.09
N THR A 51 -7.19 -1.46 -11.06
CA THR A 51 -6.35 -0.27 -10.98
C THR A 51 -4.89 -0.75 -10.86
N PRO A 52 -4.08 -0.67 -11.93
CA PRO A 52 -2.68 -1.08 -11.86
C PRO A 52 -1.88 -0.19 -10.91
N LEU A 53 -1.12 -0.78 -10.00
CA LEU A 53 -0.05 -0.15 -9.25
C LEU A 53 1.27 -0.50 -9.95
N GLN A 54 1.89 0.48 -10.61
CA GLN A 54 3.18 0.30 -11.25
C GLN A 54 4.32 0.40 -10.24
N HIS A 55 5.29 -0.51 -10.35
CA HIS A 55 6.55 -0.48 -9.61
C HIS A 55 7.68 -0.19 -10.58
N THR A 56 8.34 0.95 -10.43
CA THR A 56 9.48 1.33 -11.26
C THR A 56 10.73 1.52 -10.41
N VAL A 57 11.88 1.04 -10.87
CA VAL A 57 13.17 1.24 -10.20
C VAL A 57 14.13 1.86 -11.21
N SER A 58 14.73 2.99 -10.86
CA SER A 58 15.57 3.77 -11.77
C SER A 58 14.88 4.07 -13.12
N GLY A 59 13.57 4.35 -13.08
CA GLY A 59 12.73 4.66 -14.24
C GLY A 59 12.34 3.45 -15.11
N LYS A 60 12.79 2.23 -14.78
CA LYS A 60 12.40 1.01 -15.49
C LYS A 60 11.23 0.33 -14.78
N LEU A 61 10.22 -0.08 -15.54
CA LEU A 61 9.11 -0.88 -15.02
C LEU A 61 9.63 -2.26 -14.58
N VAL A 62 9.44 -2.59 -13.31
CA VAL A 62 9.81 -3.88 -12.72
C VAL A 62 8.59 -4.80 -12.69
N SER A 63 7.46 -4.28 -12.21
CA SER A 63 6.21 -5.03 -12.12
C SER A 63 4.99 -4.11 -12.07
N GLU A 64 3.82 -4.70 -12.23
CA GLU A 64 2.53 -4.09 -11.90
C GLU A 64 1.72 -5.03 -11.02
N ASP A 65 1.15 -4.50 -9.94
CA ASP A 65 0.10 -5.16 -9.17
C ASP A 65 -1.26 -4.73 -9.72
N LEU A 66 -2.10 -5.68 -10.14
CA LEU A 66 -3.43 -5.39 -10.66
C LEU A 66 -4.42 -5.40 -9.49
N LEU A 67 -4.68 -4.22 -8.93
CA LEU A 67 -5.52 -4.08 -7.75
C LEU A 67 -6.99 -4.03 -8.10
N GLU A 68 -7.81 -4.75 -7.37
CA GLU A 68 -9.27 -4.66 -7.42
C GLU A 68 -9.77 -4.06 -6.11
N PHE A 69 -10.37 -2.88 -6.19
CA PHE A 69 -10.98 -2.21 -5.07
C PHE A 69 -12.46 -2.60 -4.99
N ARG A 70 -12.89 -3.18 -3.87
CA ARG A 70 -14.28 -3.60 -3.64
C ARG A 70 -14.82 -2.96 -2.39
N GLY A 71 -15.64 -1.92 -2.54
CA GLY A 71 -16.03 -1.08 -1.42
C GLY A 71 -14.80 -0.57 -0.67
N ASN A 72 -14.70 -0.92 0.61
CA ASN A 72 -13.59 -0.52 1.48
C ASN A 72 -12.51 -1.60 1.63
N ALA A 73 -12.30 -2.48 0.65
CA ALA A 73 -11.28 -3.53 0.69
C ALA A 73 -10.42 -3.55 -0.58
N VAL A 74 -9.19 -4.06 -0.46
CA VAL A 74 -8.20 -4.09 -1.55
C VAL A 74 -7.75 -5.52 -1.80
N PHE A 75 -7.86 -5.93 -3.06
CA PHE A 75 -7.53 -7.27 -3.50
C PHE A 75 -6.46 -7.21 -4.60
N LEU A 76 -5.52 -8.15 -4.58
CA LEU A 76 -4.59 -8.37 -5.68
C LEU A 76 -5.22 -9.39 -6.64
N ARG A 77 -5.63 -8.91 -7.80
CA ARG A 77 -6.29 -9.70 -8.84
C ARG A 77 -5.30 -10.38 -9.79
N GLY A 78 -4.10 -9.84 -9.88
CA GLY A 78 -3.02 -10.43 -10.66
C GLY A 78 -1.78 -9.56 -10.62
N THR A 79 -0.71 -10.03 -11.24
CA THR A 79 0.53 -9.27 -11.42
C THR A 79 0.97 -9.29 -12.87
N ARG A 80 1.64 -8.24 -13.31
CA ARG A 80 2.41 -8.24 -14.57
C ARG A 80 3.87 -8.06 -14.25
N GLN A 81 4.70 -8.96 -14.72
CA GLN A 81 6.15 -8.89 -14.54
C GLN A 81 6.83 -9.45 -15.78
N ASN A 82 7.82 -8.73 -16.31
CA ASN A 82 8.55 -9.14 -17.53
C ASN A 82 7.62 -9.49 -18.71
N GLY A 83 6.53 -8.73 -18.88
CA GLY A 83 5.52 -8.96 -19.93
C GLY A 83 4.56 -10.13 -19.67
N ARG A 84 4.78 -10.93 -18.61
CA ARG A 84 3.93 -12.06 -18.25
C ARG A 84 2.84 -11.62 -17.27
N LEU A 85 1.59 -11.95 -17.60
CA LEU A 85 0.45 -11.81 -16.71
C LEU A 85 0.27 -13.08 -15.87
N THR A 86 0.24 -12.93 -14.55
CA THR A 86 -0.28 -13.95 -13.63
C THR A 86 -1.64 -13.47 -13.14
N TRP A 87 -2.70 -14.23 -13.43
CA TRP A 87 -4.06 -13.89 -13.03
C TRP A 87 -4.53 -14.80 -11.91
N TYR A 88 -5.23 -14.24 -10.92
CA TYR A 88 -5.80 -14.99 -9.81
C TYR A 88 -7.33 -15.02 -9.94
N ASP A 89 -7.91 -16.20 -10.20
CA ASP A 89 -9.37 -16.35 -10.31
C ASP A 89 -10.08 -16.04 -8.98
N THR A 90 -9.48 -16.49 -7.88
CA THR A 90 -9.75 -15.99 -6.53
C THR A 90 -8.64 -15.01 -6.17
N PRO A 91 -8.92 -13.71 -5.92
CA PRO A 91 -7.86 -12.75 -5.68
C PRO A 91 -7.26 -12.94 -4.29
N LEU A 92 -6.02 -12.48 -4.11
CA LEU A 92 -5.43 -12.39 -2.78
C LEU A 92 -5.93 -11.13 -2.06
N THR A 93 -6.29 -11.25 -0.79
CA THR A 93 -6.74 -10.12 0.04
C THR A 93 -5.52 -9.36 0.56
N ILE A 94 -5.27 -8.17 0.02
CA ILE A 94 -4.22 -7.27 0.51
C ILE A 94 -4.68 -6.58 1.78
N TYR A 95 -5.86 -5.97 1.74
CA TYR A 95 -6.52 -5.40 2.91
C TYR A 95 -7.99 -5.80 2.96
N PRO A 96 -8.50 -6.27 4.11
CA PRO A 96 -9.93 -6.47 4.30
C PRO A 96 -10.66 -5.13 4.40
N GLY A 97 -11.96 -5.17 4.66
CA GLY A 97 -12.76 -3.96 4.88
C GLY A 97 -12.14 -3.04 5.94
N SER A 98 -12.01 -1.75 5.63
CA SER A 98 -11.60 -0.73 6.59
C SER A 98 -12.68 -0.45 7.65
N PRO A 99 -12.31 0.09 8.84
CA PRO A 99 -10.94 0.33 9.30
C PRO A 99 -10.24 -0.95 9.78
N LEU A 100 -8.92 -0.99 9.61
CA LEU A 100 -8.09 -2.02 10.22
C LEU A 100 -7.88 -1.75 11.71
N SER A 101 -7.80 -2.80 12.52
CA SER A 101 -7.62 -2.71 13.97
C SER A 101 -6.52 -3.63 14.49
N PRO A 102 -5.76 -3.25 15.54
CA PRO A 102 -4.77 -4.12 16.17
C PRO A 102 -5.34 -5.51 16.51
N GLY A 103 -4.57 -6.56 16.23
CA GLY A 103 -4.98 -7.95 16.43
C GLY A 103 -5.77 -8.56 15.27
N GLN A 104 -6.30 -7.76 14.34
CA GLN A 104 -7.03 -8.27 13.17
C GLN A 104 -6.10 -9.11 12.28
N THR A 105 -6.61 -10.25 11.84
CA THR A 105 -5.90 -11.17 10.94
C THR A 105 -6.76 -11.48 9.71
N TRP A 106 -6.09 -11.79 8.60
CA TRP A 106 -6.73 -12.32 7.40
C TRP A 106 -5.77 -13.19 6.63
N SER A 107 -6.30 -14.07 5.78
CA SER A 107 -5.50 -14.86 4.84
C SER A 107 -6.29 -15.18 3.59
N SER A 108 -5.58 -15.42 2.50
CA SER A 108 -6.11 -15.83 1.22
C SER A 108 -5.07 -16.64 0.46
N SER A 109 -5.52 -17.54 -0.40
CA SER A 109 -4.63 -18.36 -1.22
C SER A 109 -5.10 -18.38 -2.67
N ALA A 110 -4.15 -18.27 -3.60
CA ALA A 110 -4.39 -18.29 -5.04
C ALA A 110 -3.13 -18.76 -5.78
N ALA A 111 -3.31 -19.57 -6.82
CA ALA A 111 -2.21 -20.02 -7.70
C ALA A 111 -0.96 -20.55 -6.95
N GLY A 112 -1.16 -21.31 -5.87
CA GLY A 112 -0.07 -21.85 -5.05
C GLY A 112 0.63 -20.83 -4.15
N ILE A 113 0.07 -19.63 -3.99
CA ILE A 113 0.54 -18.61 -3.04
C ILE A 113 -0.47 -18.51 -1.91
N THR A 114 -0.01 -18.44 -0.67
CA THR A 114 -0.80 -18.05 0.49
C THR A 114 -0.23 -16.77 1.07
N LEU A 115 -1.09 -15.76 1.19
CA LEU A 115 -0.81 -14.51 1.90
C LEU A 115 -1.57 -14.54 3.22
N ALA A 116 -0.87 -14.38 4.34
CA ALA A 116 -1.45 -14.21 5.66
C ALA A 116 -0.95 -12.90 6.27
N SER A 117 -1.85 -12.14 6.88
CA SER A 117 -1.53 -10.83 7.42
C SER A 117 -2.13 -10.63 8.80
N ARG A 118 -1.45 -9.82 9.62
CA ARG A 118 -1.89 -9.45 10.97
C ARG A 118 -1.51 -8.01 11.29
N VAL A 119 -2.47 -7.24 11.82
CA VAL A 119 -2.17 -5.94 12.44
C VAL A 119 -1.56 -6.21 13.81
N MET A 120 -0.29 -5.86 13.98
CA MET A 120 0.47 -6.07 15.22
C MET A 120 0.18 -4.99 16.26
N GLY A 121 -0.10 -3.77 15.82
CA GLY A 121 -0.29 -2.61 16.68
C GLY A 121 -0.08 -1.32 15.89
N THR A 122 0.23 -0.24 16.61
CA THR A 122 0.57 1.06 16.03
C THR A 122 1.95 1.47 16.51
N GLU A 123 2.78 1.98 15.60
CA GLU A 123 4.12 2.49 15.92
C GLU A 123 4.34 3.89 15.32
N PRO A 124 5.04 4.79 16.03
CA PRO A 124 5.48 6.06 15.46
C PRO A 124 6.62 5.80 14.45
N VAL A 125 6.48 6.33 13.23
CA VAL A 125 7.47 6.23 12.15
C VAL A 125 7.87 7.62 11.70
N THR A 126 9.18 7.85 11.64
CA THR A 126 9.75 9.06 11.03
C THR A 126 10.46 8.69 9.74
N THR A 127 10.12 9.39 8.66
CA THR A 127 10.72 9.27 7.33
C THR A 127 11.04 10.67 6.79
N SER A 128 11.64 10.79 5.60
CA SER A 128 11.79 12.10 4.95
C SER A 128 10.45 12.69 4.47
N ALA A 129 9.41 11.87 4.30
CA ALA A 129 8.06 12.32 3.98
C ALA A 129 7.28 12.87 5.19
N GLY A 130 7.77 12.66 6.42
CA GLY A 130 7.14 13.17 7.63
C GLY A 130 7.15 12.18 8.81
N ARG A 131 6.35 12.52 9.82
CA ARG A 131 6.12 11.71 11.03
C ARG A 131 4.71 11.15 11.00
N PHE A 132 4.57 9.87 11.27
CA PHE A 132 3.32 9.14 11.16
C PHE A 132 3.10 8.25 12.39
N ASN A 133 1.83 7.99 12.72
CA ASN A 133 1.44 6.88 13.59
C ASN A 133 0.89 5.77 12.68
N ALA A 134 1.70 4.75 12.42
CA ALA A 134 1.39 3.73 11.42
C ALA A 134 0.91 2.43 12.07
N LEU A 135 -0.11 1.81 11.47
CA LEU A 135 -0.45 0.43 11.77
C LEU A 135 0.66 -0.48 11.25
N VAL A 136 1.22 -1.32 12.11
CA VAL A 136 2.23 -2.30 11.72
C VAL A 136 1.52 -3.57 11.29
N ILE A 137 1.63 -3.93 10.02
CA ILE A 137 1.01 -5.11 9.43
C ILE A 137 2.11 -6.11 9.10
N ARG A 138 2.15 -7.24 9.79
CA ARG A 138 2.99 -8.37 9.41
C ARG A 138 2.32 -9.09 8.25
N ASN A 139 3.08 -9.41 7.21
CA ASN A 139 2.65 -10.17 6.04
C ASN A 139 3.57 -11.39 5.89
N ASP A 140 2.97 -12.57 5.85
CA ASP A 140 3.64 -13.84 5.60
C ASP A 140 3.18 -14.36 4.23
N VAL A 141 4.14 -14.59 3.34
CA VAL A 141 3.90 -15.24 2.04
C VAL A 141 4.47 -16.65 2.10
N LYS A 142 3.68 -17.63 1.65
CA LYS A 142 4.12 -19.02 1.43
C LYS A 142 3.78 -19.44 0.02
N THR A 143 4.70 -20.12 -0.66
CA THR A 143 4.49 -20.69 -1.99
C THR A 143 4.34 -22.22 -1.92
N ALA A 144 3.75 -22.80 -2.95
CA ALA A 144 3.60 -24.26 -3.09
C ALA A 144 4.94 -24.99 -3.19
N SER A 145 6.02 -24.29 -3.60
CA SER A 145 7.38 -24.83 -3.58
C SER A 145 8.01 -24.89 -2.17
N GLY A 146 7.29 -24.43 -1.14
CA GLY A 146 7.77 -24.37 0.24
C GLY A 146 8.56 -23.12 0.59
N ALA A 147 8.74 -22.17 -0.35
CA ALA A 147 9.39 -20.90 -0.05
C ALA A 147 8.49 -20.05 0.84
N SER A 148 9.09 -19.34 1.80
CA SER A 148 8.37 -18.45 2.70
C SER A 148 9.14 -17.16 2.94
N SER A 149 8.41 -16.05 3.07
CA SER A 149 8.97 -14.77 3.47
C SER A 149 8.03 -14.03 4.43
N THR A 150 8.65 -13.24 5.30
CA THR A 150 7.95 -12.32 6.21
C THR A 150 8.35 -10.90 5.85
N THR A 151 7.37 -10.02 5.71
CA THR A 151 7.56 -8.58 5.61
C THR A 151 6.62 -7.85 6.56
N TYR A 152 6.90 -6.58 6.79
CA TYR A 152 6.07 -5.69 7.58
C TYR A 152 5.78 -4.45 6.75
N SER A 153 4.51 -4.05 6.71
CA SER A 153 4.05 -2.81 6.11
C SER A 153 3.58 -1.89 7.22
N TYR A 154 4.13 -0.68 7.27
CA TYR A 154 3.71 0.38 8.17
C TYR A 154 2.70 1.24 7.44
N PHE A 155 1.43 0.97 7.67
CA PHE A 155 0.31 1.55 6.93
C PHE A 155 -0.32 2.73 7.67
N VAL A 156 -0.57 3.81 6.95
CA VAL A 156 -1.24 5.02 7.46
C VAL A 156 -2.50 5.25 6.63
N PRO A 157 -3.71 5.30 7.24
CA PRO A 157 -4.95 5.58 6.53
C PRO A 157 -4.86 6.86 5.71
N GLY A 158 -5.31 6.79 4.44
CA GLY A 158 -5.27 7.92 3.52
C GLY A 158 -3.88 8.26 2.96
N VAL A 159 -2.80 7.65 3.46
CA VAL A 159 -1.45 7.81 2.91
C VAL A 159 -0.98 6.52 2.23
N GLY A 160 -1.29 5.34 2.77
CA GLY A 160 -0.78 4.06 2.31
C GLY A 160 0.41 3.58 3.15
N THR A 161 1.26 2.75 2.58
CA THR A 161 2.45 2.23 3.29
C THR A 161 3.56 3.27 3.31
N VAL A 162 3.95 3.70 4.51
CA VAL A 162 5.03 4.69 4.72
C VAL A 162 6.39 4.07 5.01
N ARG A 163 6.42 2.78 5.35
CA ARG A 163 7.65 1.98 5.52
C ARG A 163 7.36 0.52 5.20
N TYR A 164 8.30 -0.10 4.50
CA TYR A 164 8.39 -1.55 4.36
C TYR A 164 9.59 -2.03 5.17
N MET A 165 9.45 -3.14 5.88
CA MET A 165 10.55 -3.80 6.56
C MET A 165 10.53 -5.29 6.24
N SER A 166 11.66 -5.84 5.83
CA SER A 166 11.79 -7.28 5.59
C SER A 166 12.07 -8.02 6.91
N GLY A 167 11.87 -9.35 6.93
CA GLY A 167 12.08 -10.15 8.13
C GLY A 167 13.50 -10.12 8.71
N ASN A 168 14.50 -9.67 7.94
CA ASN A 168 15.87 -9.48 8.42
C ASN A 168 16.14 -8.05 8.96
N GLY A 169 15.11 -7.19 9.01
CA GLY A 169 15.21 -5.82 9.51
C GLY A 169 15.62 -4.77 8.47
N SER A 170 15.86 -5.13 7.21
CA SER A 170 16.12 -4.13 6.16
C SER A 170 14.85 -3.31 5.90
N VAL A 171 15.02 -1.98 5.87
CA VAL A 171 13.94 -0.98 5.82
C VAL A 171 13.99 -0.20 4.51
N VAL A 172 12.80 0.07 3.96
CA VAL A 172 12.57 0.97 2.82
C VAL A 172 11.49 1.97 3.22
N ASP A 173 11.81 3.25 3.19
CA ASP A 173 10.96 4.33 3.69
C ASP A 173 10.33 5.13 2.58
N LEU A 174 9.13 5.65 2.84
CA LEU A 174 8.51 6.68 2.01
C LEU A 174 9.32 7.97 2.09
N THR A 175 9.58 8.54 0.94
CA THR A 175 10.32 9.79 0.81
C THR A 175 9.49 10.94 0.27
N ARG A 176 8.44 10.62 -0.50
CA ARG A 176 7.49 11.59 -1.06
C ARG A 176 6.20 10.90 -1.52
#